data_AF-A0A9P3CHK5-F1
#
_entry.id   AF-A0A9P3CHK5-F1
#
_cell.length_a   1.000
_cell.length_b   1.000
_cell.length_c   1.000
_cell.angle_alpha   90.00
_cell.angle_beta   90.00
_cell.angle_gamma   90.00
#
_symmetry.space_group_name_H-M   'P 1'
#
loop_
_entity.id
_entity.type
_entity.pdbx_description
1 polymer ?
#
loop_
_entity_poly.entity_id
_entity_poly.type
_entity_poly.pdbx_seq_one_letter_code
_entity_poly.pdbx_strand_id
1 'polypeptide(L)'
;MDDTDDMDDLISRVHDLPPELFSRIYELVTAVDSELIIDITAAYRPPAIIQLDHSSREALCEQYYSSGTIFRFETAKEDVVLQWLGSVPVRFRSLIDRIEVGHAWKRRFVSLAYHQVERVASHAYAEGLVLDRRVFYARYLQPYCAPREPETTWCWARLDGLRR
;
A
#
# COMPACT_ATOMS: atom_id res chain seq x y z
N MET A 1 -36.06 -4.63 -14.17
CA MET A 1 -35.89 -4.30 -12.74
C MET A 1 -34.76 -3.31 -12.71
N ASP A 2 -35.00 -2.17 -12.09
CA ASP A 2 -34.18 -0.98 -12.17
C ASP A 2 -33.31 -0.94 -10.90
N ASP A 3 -32.07 -1.41 -11.00
CA ASP A 3 -31.15 -1.58 -9.85
C ASP A 3 -30.76 -0.24 -9.17
N THR A 4 -31.13 0.90 -9.77
CA THR A 4 -30.87 2.24 -9.23
C THR A 4 -31.79 2.60 -8.06
N ASP A 5 -33.04 2.09 -8.04
CA ASP A 5 -34.01 2.40 -6.99
C ASP A 5 -33.60 1.81 -5.63
N ASP A 6 -32.98 0.61 -5.65
CA ASP A 6 -32.47 -0.07 -4.45
C ASP A 6 -31.28 0.65 -3.81
N MET A 7 -30.43 1.32 -4.61
CA MET A 7 -29.27 2.06 -4.09
C MET A 7 -29.71 3.36 -3.41
N ASP A 8 -30.67 4.07 -4.00
CA ASP A 8 -31.19 5.33 -3.44
C ASP A 8 -32.01 5.08 -2.15
N ASP A 9 -32.73 3.95 -2.04
CA ASP A 9 -33.37 3.51 -0.79
C ASP A 9 -32.33 3.25 0.31
N LEU A 10 -31.25 2.53 -0.02
CA LEU A 10 -30.19 2.25 0.95
C LEU A 10 -29.52 3.54 1.45
N ILE A 11 -29.19 4.47 0.55
CA ILE A 11 -28.58 5.75 0.92
C ILE A 11 -29.49 6.53 1.87
N SER A 12 -30.79 6.61 1.54
CA SER A 12 -31.78 7.29 2.36
C SER A 12 -31.85 6.68 3.77
N ARG A 13 -31.90 5.35 3.85
CA ARG A 13 -31.98 4.62 5.12
C ARG A 13 -30.70 4.72 5.96
N VAL A 14 -29.54 4.85 5.33
CA VAL A 14 -28.26 5.09 6.04
C VAL A 14 -28.23 6.50 6.63
N HIS A 15 -28.76 7.50 5.92
CA HIS A 15 -28.83 8.88 6.42
C HIS A 15 -29.89 9.08 7.51
N ASP A 16 -30.93 8.25 7.54
CA ASP A 16 -31.98 8.28 8.58
C ASP A 16 -31.57 7.55 9.87
N LEU A 17 -30.36 7.01 9.95
CA LEU A 17 -29.87 6.37 11.18
C LEU A 17 -29.70 7.39 12.31
N PRO A 18 -29.97 6.99 13.57
CA PRO A 18 -29.54 7.75 14.73
C PRO A 18 -28.05 8.17 14.61
N PRO A 19 -27.69 9.42 14.94
CA PRO A 19 -26.32 9.93 14.76
C PRO A 19 -25.24 9.05 15.40
N GLU A 20 -25.56 8.40 16.52
CA GLU A 20 -24.66 7.49 17.23
C GLU A 20 -24.35 6.23 16.42
N LEU A 21 -25.36 5.68 15.74
CA LEU A 21 -25.19 4.50 14.89
C LEU A 21 -24.44 4.84 13.61
N PHE A 22 -24.79 5.97 12.98
CA PHE A 22 -24.06 6.45 11.80
C PHE A 22 -22.58 6.66 12.13
N SER A 23 -22.27 7.36 13.22
CA SER A 23 -20.90 7.62 13.64
C SER A 23 -20.12 6.32 13.89
N ARG A 24 -20.75 5.32 14.50
CA ARG A 24 -20.12 4.03 14.78
C ARG A 24 -19.88 3.20 13.53
N ILE A 25 -20.82 3.21 12.57
CA ILE A 25 -20.62 2.58 11.26
C ILE A 25 -19.49 3.29 10.52
N TYR A 26 -19.50 4.62 10.53
CA TYR A 26 -18.47 5.42 9.89
C TYR A 26 -17.09 5.09 10.47
N GLU A 27 -16.94 5.09 11.80
CA GLU A 27 -15.68 4.72 12.48
C GLU A 27 -15.22 3.30 12.13
N LEU A 28 -16.13 2.32 12.11
CA LEU A 28 -15.80 0.93 11.77
C LEU A 28 -15.38 0.77 10.31
N VAL A 29 -16.00 1.51 9.40
CA VAL A 29 -15.65 1.46 7.98
C VAL A 29 -14.35 2.22 7.74
N THR A 30 -14.10 3.31 8.47
CA THR A 30 -12.92 4.20 8.31
C THR A 30 -11.70 3.84 9.13
N ALA A 31 -11.82 2.90 10.06
CA ALA A 31 -10.69 2.41 10.82
C ALA A 31 -9.64 1.78 9.87
N VAL A 32 -8.47 2.41 9.77
CA VAL A 32 -7.29 1.86 9.11
C VAL A 32 -6.39 1.25 10.17
N ASP A 33 -6.07 -0.04 10.01
CA ASP A 33 -5.12 -0.73 10.87
C ASP A 33 -3.72 -0.09 10.78
N SER A 34 -3.03 0.02 11.91
CA SER A 34 -1.68 0.63 11.99
C SER A 34 -0.58 -0.17 11.29
N GLU A 35 -0.86 -1.41 10.88
CA GLU A 35 0.09 -2.30 10.19
C GLU A 35 -0.53 -2.87 8.90
N LEU A 36 -1.15 -2.00 8.11
CA LEU A 36 -1.83 -2.42 6.90
C LEU A 36 -0.84 -2.82 5.81
N ILE A 37 -0.89 -4.07 5.36
CA ILE A 37 -0.14 -4.56 4.19
C ILE A 37 -1.05 -4.60 2.98
N ILE A 38 -0.68 -3.89 1.91
CA ILE A 38 -1.51 -3.71 0.73
C ILE A 38 -0.81 -4.30 -0.49
N ASP A 39 -1.42 -5.34 -1.05
CA ASP A 39 -0.91 -5.96 -2.28
C ASP A 39 -1.31 -5.18 -3.53
N ILE A 40 -0.32 -4.57 -4.15
CA ILE A 40 -0.44 -3.90 -5.43
C ILE A 40 -0.25 -4.92 -6.54
N THR A 41 -1.37 -5.53 -6.94
CA THR A 41 -1.47 -6.44 -8.09
C THR A 41 -1.99 -5.69 -9.32
N ALA A 42 -2.03 -6.35 -10.48
CA ALA A 42 -2.65 -5.77 -11.67
C ALA A 42 -4.16 -5.50 -11.51
N ALA A 43 -4.81 -6.20 -10.57
CA ALA A 43 -6.22 -6.02 -10.25
C ALA A 43 -6.45 -5.03 -9.09
N TYR A 44 -5.39 -4.52 -8.48
CA TYR A 44 -5.51 -3.60 -7.36
C TYR A 44 -6.28 -2.34 -7.75
N ARG A 45 -7.25 -1.99 -6.91
CA ARG A 45 -7.98 -0.73 -6.93
C ARG A 45 -7.83 -0.07 -5.56
N PRO A 46 -7.64 1.25 -5.49
CA PRO A 46 -7.72 1.96 -4.21
C PRO A 46 -9.04 1.60 -3.51
N PRO A 47 -9.05 1.44 -2.17
CA PRO A 47 -10.25 1.08 -1.44
C PRO A 47 -11.40 2.03 -1.74
N ALA A 48 -12.61 1.48 -1.86
CA ALA A 48 -13.83 2.26 -2.12
C ALA A 48 -14.05 3.37 -1.08
N ILE A 49 -13.48 3.21 0.12
CA ILE A 49 -13.53 4.22 1.17
C ILE A 49 -12.86 5.55 0.80
N ILE A 50 -11.94 5.53 -0.16
CA ILE A 50 -11.31 6.74 -0.70
C ILE A 50 -12.28 7.47 -1.66
N GLN A 51 -13.42 6.88 -2.00
CA GLN A 51 -14.44 7.45 -2.88
C GLN A 51 -15.54 8.23 -2.13
N LEU A 52 -15.38 8.44 -0.82
CA LEU A 52 -16.25 9.31 -0.03
C LEU A 52 -16.15 10.78 -0.47
N ASP A 53 -16.92 11.64 0.20
CA ASP A 53 -16.89 13.09 -0.03
C ASP A 53 -15.46 13.66 0.10
N HIS A 54 -15.24 14.84 -0.47
CA HIS A 54 -13.91 15.43 -0.56
C HIS A 54 -13.20 15.57 0.79
N SER A 55 -13.94 15.89 1.86
CA SER A 55 -13.37 16.14 3.19
C SER A 55 -12.97 14.83 3.87
N SER A 56 -13.85 13.84 3.86
CA SER A 56 -13.56 12.50 4.40
C SER A 56 -12.43 11.84 3.64
N ARG A 57 -12.41 11.98 2.31
CA ARG A 57 -11.34 11.45 1.45
C ARG A 57 -9.96 12.01 1.82
N GLU A 58 -9.87 13.27 2.20
CA GLU A 58 -8.58 13.88 2.55
C GLU A 58 -8.01 13.27 3.84
N ALA A 59 -8.84 13.19 4.89
CA ALA A 59 -8.45 12.57 6.16
C ALA A 59 -8.10 11.08 6.00
N LEU A 60 -8.89 10.34 5.20
CA LEU A 60 -8.66 8.92 4.98
C LEU A 60 -7.46 8.65 4.08
N CYS A 61 -7.22 9.47 3.05
CA CYS A 61 -6.01 9.35 2.24
C CYS A 61 -4.77 9.61 3.10
N GLU A 62 -4.81 10.61 3.98
CA GLU A 62 -3.71 10.84 4.91
C GLU A 62 -3.45 9.60 5.75
N GLN A 63 -4.47 9.04 6.41
CA GLN A 63 -4.33 7.82 7.21
C GLN A 63 -3.85 6.62 6.37
N TYR A 64 -4.42 6.42 5.18
CA TYR A 64 -4.10 5.32 4.27
C TYR A 64 -2.66 5.36 3.75
N TYR A 65 -2.15 6.54 3.40
CA TYR A 65 -0.78 6.69 2.90
C TYR A 65 0.23 6.99 4.03
N SER A 66 -0.22 7.22 5.26
CA SER A 66 0.64 7.52 6.42
C SER A 66 1.44 6.32 6.93
N SER A 67 2.32 6.64 7.88
CA SER A 67 3.25 5.73 8.54
C SER A 67 2.58 4.45 9.03
N GLY A 68 3.14 3.31 8.63
CA GLY A 68 2.67 1.96 9.01
C GLY A 68 2.11 1.16 7.84
N THR A 69 1.69 1.80 6.75
CA THR A 69 1.15 1.11 5.57
C THR A 69 2.25 0.61 4.65
N ILE A 70 2.26 -0.69 4.38
CA ILE A 70 3.25 -1.33 3.50
C ILE A 70 2.62 -1.61 2.15
N PHE A 71 3.06 -0.91 1.11
CA PHE A 71 2.63 -1.17 -0.27
C PHE A 71 3.52 -2.21 -0.92
N ARG A 72 2.96 -3.39 -1.21
CA ARG A 72 3.71 -4.57 -1.64
C ARG A 72 3.39 -4.94 -3.09
N PHE A 73 4.40 -4.91 -3.94
CA PHE A 73 4.29 -5.23 -5.36
C PHE A 73 4.79 -6.66 -5.64
N GLU A 74 3.98 -7.45 -6.33
CA GLU A 74 4.37 -8.81 -6.80
C GLU A 74 5.50 -8.71 -7.83
N THR A 75 5.41 -7.69 -8.67
CA THR A 75 6.32 -7.43 -9.77
C THR A 75 7.42 -6.46 -9.34
N ALA A 76 8.59 -6.57 -9.97
CA ALA A 76 9.63 -5.53 -9.91
C ALA A 76 9.74 -4.76 -11.23
N LYS A 77 8.73 -4.87 -12.07
CA LYS A 77 8.57 -4.05 -13.27
C LYS A 77 8.43 -2.58 -12.85
N GLU A 78 9.36 -1.78 -13.33
CA GLU A 78 9.55 -0.39 -12.95
C GLU A 78 8.39 0.49 -13.39
N ASP A 79 7.89 0.29 -14.60
CA ASP A 79 6.72 0.95 -15.17
C ASP A 79 5.49 0.82 -14.27
N VAL A 80 5.24 -0.37 -13.71
CA VAL A 80 4.08 -0.62 -12.84
C VAL A 80 4.18 0.18 -11.55
N VAL A 81 5.36 0.19 -10.92
CA VAL A 81 5.58 0.89 -9.65
C VAL A 81 5.51 2.41 -9.85
N LEU A 82 6.13 2.92 -10.92
CA LEU A 82 6.11 4.34 -11.26
C LEU A 82 4.71 4.81 -11.67
N GLN A 83 3.96 4.00 -12.41
CA GLN A 83 2.57 4.31 -12.77
C GLN A 83 1.68 4.39 -11.54
N TRP A 84 1.84 3.47 -10.58
CA TRP A 84 1.12 3.53 -9.30
C TRP A 84 1.51 4.77 -8.49
N LEU A 85 2.80 5.07 -8.35
CA LEU A 85 3.25 6.30 -7.67
C LEU A 85 2.72 7.57 -8.35
N GLY A 86 2.64 7.56 -9.68
CA GLY A 86 2.07 8.65 -10.48
C GLY A 86 0.58 8.88 -10.19
N SER A 87 -0.18 7.82 -9.84
CA SER A 87 -1.60 7.92 -9.51
C SER A 87 -1.86 8.40 -8.07
N VAL A 88 -0.86 8.29 -7.17
CA VAL A 88 -0.95 8.84 -5.82
C VAL A 88 -0.92 10.38 -5.90
N PRO A 89 -1.88 11.10 -5.26
CA PRO A 89 -1.86 12.55 -5.22
C PRO A 89 -0.56 13.08 -4.60
N VAL A 90 0.02 14.12 -5.21
CA VAL A 90 1.36 14.63 -4.88
C VAL A 90 1.56 14.86 -3.38
N ARG A 91 0.57 15.44 -2.70
CA ARG A 91 0.61 15.75 -1.25
C ARG A 91 0.74 14.52 -0.34
N PHE A 92 0.32 13.33 -0.80
CA PHE A 92 0.36 12.10 -0.02
C PHE A 92 1.59 11.23 -0.34
N ARG A 93 2.32 11.53 -1.42
CA ARG A 93 3.52 10.76 -1.80
C ARG A 93 4.61 10.82 -0.74
N SER A 94 4.71 11.94 -0.01
CA SER A 94 5.65 12.11 1.09
C SER A 94 5.28 11.35 2.36
N LEU A 95 4.03 10.87 2.45
CA LEU A 95 3.57 10.08 3.59
C LEU A 95 3.94 8.61 3.46
N ILE A 96 4.15 8.14 2.23
CA ILE A 96 4.53 6.75 1.95
C ILE A 96 5.91 6.50 2.56
N ASP A 97 5.94 5.64 3.56
CA ASP A 97 7.13 5.26 4.30
C ASP A 97 7.79 4.00 3.72
N ARG A 98 7.00 3.11 3.12
CA ARG A 98 7.44 1.77 2.76
C ARG A 98 6.77 1.16 1.53
N ILE A 99 7.61 0.84 0.55
CA ILE A 99 7.29 0.15 -0.68
C ILE A 99 8.13 -1.12 -0.76
N GLU A 100 7.48 -2.27 -0.79
CA GLU A 100 8.13 -3.57 -0.99
C GLU A 100 7.93 -4.03 -2.42
N VAL A 101 9.01 -4.45 -3.08
CA VAL A 101 8.97 -4.85 -4.49
C VAL A 101 9.52 -6.26 -4.66
N GLY A 102 8.88 -7.05 -5.53
CA GLY A 102 9.37 -8.37 -5.93
C GLY A 102 9.04 -9.49 -4.95
N HIS A 103 8.00 -9.36 -4.13
CA HIS A 103 7.70 -10.36 -3.10
C HIS A 103 7.38 -11.76 -3.64
N ALA A 104 6.97 -11.88 -4.91
CA ALA A 104 6.74 -13.16 -5.58
C ALA A 104 8.04 -13.86 -6.03
N TRP A 105 9.22 -13.25 -5.85
CA TRP A 105 10.46 -13.76 -6.42
C TRP A 105 11.08 -14.88 -5.59
N LYS A 106 11.58 -15.91 -6.27
CA LYS A 106 12.36 -16.99 -5.65
C LYS A 106 13.74 -16.47 -5.23
N ARG A 107 14.25 -16.97 -4.09
CA ARG A 107 15.55 -16.60 -3.49
C ARG A 107 16.76 -16.62 -4.44
N ARG A 108 16.72 -17.40 -5.53
CA ARG A 108 17.83 -17.45 -6.50
C ARG A 108 18.10 -16.12 -7.21
N PHE A 109 17.21 -15.13 -7.07
CA PHE A 109 17.30 -13.83 -7.75
C PHE A 109 17.46 -12.64 -6.80
N VAL A 110 17.97 -12.85 -5.58
CA VAL A 110 18.12 -11.79 -4.57
C VAL A 110 18.95 -10.60 -5.09
N SER A 111 20.11 -10.86 -5.69
CA SER A 111 20.95 -9.77 -6.26
C SER A 111 20.24 -9.00 -7.37
N LEU A 112 19.54 -9.70 -8.27
CA LEU A 112 18.76 -9.08 -9.33
C LEU A 112 17.64 -8.21 -8.78
N ALA A 113 16.97 -8.64 -7.72
CA ALA A 113 15.90 -7.87 -7.10
C ALA A 113 16.43 -6.61 -6.43
N TYR A 114 17.57 -6.69 -5.73
CA TYR A 114 18.21 -5.50 -5.18
C TYR A 114 18.55 -4.48 -6.26
N HIS A 115 19.15 -4.91 -7.37
CA HIS A 115 19.44 -4.02 -8.48
C HIS A 115 18.17 -3.40 -9.08
N GLN A 116 17.10 -4.19 -9.18
CA GLN A 116 15.83 -3.72 -9.72
C GLN A 116 15.18 -2.70 -8.77
N VAL A 117 15.18 -2.96 -7.46
CA VAL A 117 14.68 -2.05 -6.42
C VAL A 117 15.46 -0.74 -6.43
N GLU A 118 16.80 -0.80 -6.46
CA GLU A 118 17.67 0.38 -6.57
C GLU A 118 17.38 1.20 -7.82
N ARG A 119 17.12 0.53 -8.95
CA ARG A 119 16.77 1.20 -10.21
C ARG A 119 15.43 1.91 -10.10
N VAL A 120 14.40 1.23 -9.61
CA VAL A 120 13.07 1.82 -9.39
C VAL A 120 13.14 2.99 -8.41
N ALA A 121 13.84 2.83 -7.29
CA ALA A 121 14.01 3.86 -6.28
C ALA A 121 14.72 5.10 -6.85
N SER A 122 15.78 4.88 -7.64
CA SER A 122 16.52 5.95 -8.29
C SER A 122 15.66 6.71 -9.31
N HIS A 123 14.86 6.01 -10.09
CA HIS A 123 13.97 6.63 -11.09
C HIS A 123 12.82 7.38 -10.42
N ALA A 124 12.15 6.77 -9.45
CA ALA A 124 11.07 7.42 -8.69
C ALA A 124 11.55 8.71 -8.00
N TYR A 125 12.77 8.70 -7.44
CA TYR A 125 13.38 9.89 -6.87
C TYR A 125 13.72 10.95 -7.91
N ALA A 126 14.27 10.55 -9.06
CA ALA A 126 14.60 11.48 -10.15
C ALA A 126 13.36 12.19 -10.72
N GLU A 127 12.22 11.49 -10.77
CA GLU A 127 10.92 12.01 -11.21
C GLU A 127 10.17 12.79 -10.10
N GLY A 128 10.73 12.91 -8.90
CA GLY A 128 10.07 13.57 -7.77
C GLY A 128 8.81 12.86 -7.29
N LEU A 129 8.68 11.55 -7.55
CA LEU A 129 7.57 10.73 -7.08
C LEU A 129 7.71 10.33 -5.61
N VAL A 130 8.93 10.29 -5.09
CA VAL A 130 9.22 10.05 -3.67
C VAL A 130 10.28 11.05 -3.18
N LEU A 131 10.25 11.36 -1.88
CA LEU A 131 11.24 12.24 -1.27
C LEU A 131 12.53 11.52 -0.87
N ASP A 132 12.45 10.23 -0.56
CA ASP A 132 13.59 9.42 -0.13
C ASP A 132 13.58 8.07 -0.88
N ARG A 133 14.76 7.63 -1.32
CA ARG A 133 14.96 6.30 -1.92
C ARG A 133 14.82 5.17 -0.89
N ARG A 134 15.00 5.49 0.40
CA ARG A 134 14.92 4.53 1.52
C ARG A 134 13.52 3.98 1.79
N VAL A 135 12.50 4.52 1.11
CA VAL A 135 11.15 3.95 1.16
C VAL A 135 11.08 2.59 0.45
N PHE A 136 12.04 2.25 -0.41
CA PHE A 136 12.01 1.01 -1.19
C PHE A 136 12.77 -0.14 -0.51
N TYR A 137 12.13 -1.30 -0.47
CA TYR A 137 12.65 -2.53 0.13
C TYR A 137 12.48 -3.71 -0.83
N ALA A 138 13.51 -4.56 -0.89
CA ALA A 138 13.38 -5.86 -1.54
C ALA A 138 12.83 -6.87 -0.52
N ARG A 139 11.71 -7.53 -0.82
CA ARG A 139 11.18 -8.63 0.00
C ARG A 139 11.13 -9.90 -0.82
N TYR A 140 11.37 -11.03 -0.15
CA TYR A 140 11.36 -12.35 -0.75
C TYR A 140 10.46 -13.27 0.06
N LEU A 141 9.77 -14.19 -0.62
CA LEU A 141 9.26 -15.38 0.03
C LEU A 141 10.46 -16.17 0.54
N GLN A 142 10.72 -16.09 1.84
CA GLN A 142 11.59 -17.04 2.50
C GLN A 142 10.92 -18.41 2.27
N PRO A 143 11.57 -19.39 1.61
CA PRO A 143 11.00 -20.72 1.56
C PRO A 143 10.81 -21.14 3.02
N TYR A 144 9.63 -21.65 3.33
CA TYR A 144 9.28 -22.28 4.59
C TYR A 144 10.48 -23.13 5.04
N CYS A 145 11.33 -22.59 5.92
CA CYS A 145 12.34 -23.40 6.57
C CYS A 145 11.51 -24.38 7.39
N ALA A 146 11.58 -25.67 7.05
CA ALA A 146 10.98 -26.71 7.86
C ALA A 146 11.34 -26.44 9.33
N PRO A 147 10.37 -26.53 10.26
CA PRO A 147 10.58 -26.10 11.63
C PRO A 147 11.65 -26.98 12.27
N ARG A 148 12.84 -26.42 12.48
CA ARG A 148 13.64 -26.75 13.65
C ARG A 148 13.65 -25.48 14.49
N GLU A 149 12.71 -25.47 15.42
CA GLU A 149 12.51 -24.52 16.53
C GLU A 149 11.72 -23.23 16.22
N PRO A 150 10.86 -22.79 17.17
CA PRO A 150 9.74 -21.90 16.88
C PRO A 150 10.07 -20.44 17.18
N GLU A 151 10.90 -19.79 16.35
CA GLU A 151 11.00 -18.33 16.37
C GLU A 151 11.07 -17.81 14.92
N THR A 152 9.93 -17.31 14.42
CA THR A 152 9.79 -16.70 13.08
C THR A 152 10.53 -15.36 13.02
N THR A 153 11.85 -15.40 12.84
CA THR A 153 12.66 -14.21 12.53
C THR A 153 12.70 -13.97 11.01
N TRP A 154 12.03 -12.92 10.56
CA TRP A 154 12.10 -12.39 9.21
C TRP A 154 13.44 -11.64 9.00
N CYS A 155 14.20 -11.97 7.96
CA CYS A 155 15.43 -11.25 7.61
C CYS A 155 15.12 -10.04 6.72
N TRP A 156 15.15 -8.84 7.30
CA TRP A 156 15.16 -7.58 6.55
C TRP A 156 16.60 -7.22 6.18
N ALA A 157 16.88 -6.94 4.92
CA ALA A 157 18.15 -6.33 4.53
C ALA A 157 17.86 -4.94 3.97
N ARG A 158 18.34 -3.94 4.72
CA ARG A 158 18.25 -2.52 4.40
C ARG A 158 19.33 -2.18 3.36
N LEU A 159 19.02 -1.33 2.39
CA LEU A 159 19.93 -0.95 1.29
C LEU A 159 21.20 -0.19 1.74
N ASP A 160 21.31 0.19 3.01
CA ASP A 160 22.43 0.98 3.54
C ASP A 160 23.81 0.26 3.48
N GLY A 161 23.87 -1.02 3.11
CA GLY A 161 25.09 -1.84 3.16
C GLY A 161 25.97 -1.91 1.89
N LEU A 162 25.60 -1.27 0.77
CA LEU A 162 26.22 -1.54 -0.55
C LEU A 162 27.12 -0.43 -1.14
N ARG A 163 27.55 0.55 -0.34
CA ARG A 163 28.61 1.50 -0.76
C ARG A 163 29.93 1.22 -0.03
N ARG A 164 30.85 0.55 -0.73
CA ARG A 164 32.30 0.75 -0.61
C ARG A 164 32.88 0.96 -2.00
#